data_AF-A0A2D9CKW1-F1
#
_entry.id   AF-A0A2D9CKW1-F1
#
_cell.length_a   1.000
_cell.length_b   1.000
_cell.length_c   1.000
_cell.angle_alpha   90.00
_cell.angle_beta   90.00
_cell.angle_gamma   90.00
#
_symmetry.space_group_name_H-M   'P 1'
#
loop_
_entity.id
_entity.type
_entity.pdbx_description
1 polymer ?
#
loop_
_entity_poly.entity_id
_entity_poly.type
_entity_poly.pdbx_seq_one_letter_code
_entity_poly.pdbx_strand_id
1 'polypeptide(L)'
;MSKLGVQNPISAGQVIGAYDASSVADTDWHTLTSDEFYDAATGLQFADNLTFAYVALMTNASAISYIKLRAADAAGDGKTNTDGVIPVFGGFDIDTQAIQVGADIKSIAYAKSATGDKTVIYAGFNK
;
A
#
# COMPACT_ATOMS: atom_id res chain seq x y z
N MET A 1 -17.06 11.22 -16.86
CA MET A 1 -18.40 11.30 -16.23
C MET A 1 -19.44 10.79 -17.22
N SER A 2 -20.12 9.67 -16.93
CA SER A 2 -21.17 9.16 -17.82
C SER A 2 -22.39 10.08 -17.77
N LYS A 3 -23.17 10.12 -18.85
CA LYS A 3 -24.36 10.98 -19.04
C LYS A 3 -25.45 10.79 -17.97
N LEU A 4 -25.33 9.77 -17.13
CA LEU A 4 -26.29 9.43 -16.07
C LEU A 4 -25.81 9.82 -14.66
N GLY A 5 -24.60 10.37 -14.51
CA GLY A 5 -24.04 10.68 -13.18
C GLY A 5 -23.80 9.45 -12.31
N VAL A 6 -23.89 8.24 -12.88
CA VAL A 6 -23.64 6.99 -12.16
C VAL A 6 -22.15 6.72 -12.18
N GLN A 7 -21.55 6.65 -10.99
CA GLN A 7 -20.19 6.18 -10.76
C GLN A 7 -20.28 4.83 -10.02
N ASN A 8 -19.34 3.93 -10.30
CA ASN A 8 -19.20 2.72 -9.50
C ASN A 8 -18.95 3.12 -8.02
N PRO A 9 -19.55 2.41 -7.05
CA PRO A 9 -19.29 2.70 -5.65
C PRO A 9 -17.79 2.57 -5.37
N ILE A 10 -17.23 3.58 -4.71
CA ILE A 10 -15.90 3.50 -4.11
C ILE A 10 -16.03 2.50 -2.96
N SER A 11 -15.19 1.46 -2.98
CA SER A 11 -15.11 0.47 -1.91
C SER A 11 -13.66 0.37 -1.42
N ALA A 12 -13.48 -0.15 -0.21
CA ALA A 12 -12.17 -0.54 0.30
C ALA A 12 -11.64 -1.84 -0.34
N GLY A 13 -12.19 -2.26 -1.49
CA GLY A 13 -11.93 -3.55 -2.13
C GLY A 13 -13.01 -4.59 -1.86
N GLN A 14 -13.06 -5.61 -2.72
CA GLN A 14 -13.91 -6.81 -2.57
C GLN A 14 -13.21 -7.93 -1.79
N VAL A 15 -11.87 -7.91 -1.80
CA VAL A 15 -11.01 -8.85 -1.08
C VAL A 15 -9.96 -8.08 -0.29
N ILE A 16 -9.51 -8.63 0.83
CA ILE A 16 -8.51 -8.03 1.70
C ILE A 16 -7.37 -9.00 1.94
N GLY A 17 -6.15 -8.50 1.93
CA GLY A 17 -4.95 -9.23 2.33
C GLY A 17 -4.04 -8.41 3.20
N ALA A 18 -3.03 -9.08 3.75
CA ALA A 18 -2.01 -8.47 4.57
C ALA A 18 -0.61 -8.93 4.13
N TYR A 19 0.36 -8.04 4.32
CA TYR A 19 1.78 -8.29 4.16
C TYR A 19 2.50 -7.89 5.45
N ASP A 20 3.28 -8.81 6.03
CA ASP A 20 4.06 -8.55 7.24
C ASP A 20 5.54 -8.30 6.89
N ALA A 21 5.95 -7.03 6.93
CA ALA A 21 7.32 -6.58 6.68
C ALA A 21 8.23 -6.69 7.91
N SER A 22 7.75 -7.28 9.01
CA SER A 22 8.47 -7.33 10.29
C SER A 22 9.76 -8.14 10.27
N SER A 23 9.94 -9.00 9.26
CA SER A 23 11.15 -9.79 9.02
C SER A 23 12.15 -9.11 8.07
N VAL A 24 11.73 -8.07 7.35
CA VAL A 24 12.59 -7.32 6.42
C VAL A 24 13.59 -6.49 7.21
N ALA A 25 14.88 -6.81 7.03
CA ALA A 25 15.94 -6.38 7.93
C ALA A 25 16.69 -5.12 7.46
N ASP A 26 16.00 -4.19 6.81
CA ASP A 26 16.57 -2.95 6.27
C ASP A 26 15.58 -1.79 6.36
N THR A 27 16.00 -0.63 5.83
CA THR A 27 15.19 0.61 5.75
C THR A 27 15.03 1.10 4.31
N ASP A 28 15.29 0.21 3.35
CA ASP A 28 15.22 0.51 1.93
C ASP A 28 13.75 0.56 1.49
N TRP A 29 13.53 1.11 0.30
CA TRP A 29 12.22 1.04 -0.33
C TRP A 29 11.96 -0.35 -0.91
N HIS A 30 10.82 -0.92 -0.55
CA HIS A 30 10.33 -2.20 -1.07
C HIS A 30 9.02 -1.97 -1.82
N THR A 31 8.99 -2.34 -3.09
CA THR A 31 7.78 -2.30 -3.93
C THR A 31 6.99 -3.58 -3.73
N LEU A 32 5.67 -3.45 -3.54
CA LEU A 32 4.72 -4.54 -3.44
C LEU A 32 3.70 -4.44 -4.57
N THR A 33 3.42 -5.59 -5.19
CA THR A 33 2.32 -5.84 -6.12
C THR A 33 1.26 -6.72 -5.45
N SER A 34 0.13 -6.98 -6.12
CA SER A 34 -0.98 -7.68 -5.47
C SER A 34 -0.67 -9.13 -5.12
N ASP A 35 0.26 -9.77 -5.82
CA ASP A 35 0.73 -11.13 -5.51
C ASP A 35 1.57 -11.21 -4.23
N GLU A 36 2.04 -10.09 -3.66
CA GLU A 36 2.68 -10.11 -2.34
C GLU A 36 1.68 -10.36 -1.19
N PHE A 37 0.37 -10.31 -1.47
CA PHE A 37 -0.69 -10.40 -0.49
C PHE A 37 -1.45 -11.73 -0.57
N TYR A 38 -1.88 -12.21 0.59
CA TYR A 38 -2.69 -13.40 0.73
C TYR A 38 -4.11 -13.02 1.16
N ASP A 39 -5.10 -13.62 0.51
CA ASP A 39 -6.51 -13.42 0.80
C ASP A 39 -6.86 -13.90 2.21
N ALA A 40 -7.28 -12.99 3.08
CA ALA A 40 -7.60 -13.32 4.46
C ALA A 40 -8.77 -14.32 4.60
N ALA A 41 -9.63 -14.44 3.59
CA ALA A 41 -10.76 -15.37 3.60
C ALA A 41 -10.39 -16.78 3.13
N THR A 42 -9.40 -16.92 2.23
CA THR A 42 -9.05 -18.22 1.61
C THR A 42 -7.65 -18.72 1.95
N GLY A 43 -6.77 -17.84 2.43
CA GLY A 43 -5.36 -18.12 2.67
C GLY A 43 -4.53 -18.28 1.40
N LEU A 44 -5.11 -18.02 0.22
CA LEU A 44 -4.41 -18.13 -1.06
C LEU A 44 -3.80 -16.78 -1.45
N GLN A 45 -2.63 -16.84 -2.07
CA GLN A 45 -1.98 -15.68 -2.68
C GLN A 45 -2.87 -15.12 -3.79
N PHE A 46 -2.94 -13.79 -3.92
CA PHE A 46 -3.65 -13.18 -5.04
C PHE A 46 -2.85 -13.35 -6.35
N ALA A 47 -3.56 -13.23 -7.47
CA ALA A 47 -2.89 -13.00 -8.74
C ALA A 47 -2.25 -11.60 -8.74
N ASP A 48 -1.17 -11.45 -9.49
CA ASP A 48 -0.58 -10.15 -9.75
C ASP A 48 -1.53 -9.25 -10.58
N ASN A 49 -1.20 -7.96 -10.68
CA ASN A 49 -1.83 -6.95 -11.53
C ASN A 49 -3.25 -6.52 -11.09
N LEU A 50 -3.65 -6.79 -9.84
CA LEU A 50 -4.86 -6.21 -9.26
C LEU A 50 -4.64 -4.74 -8.90
N THR A 51 -5.72 -3.96 -8.95
CA THR A 51 -5.68 -2.54 -8.55
C THR A 51 -5.95 -2.41 -7.06
N PHE A 52 -5.10 -1.68 -6.36
CA PHE A 52 -5.28 -1.35 -4.95
C PHE A 52 -6.48 -0.44 -4.81
N ALA A 53 -7.43 -0.87 -3.99
CA ALA A 53 -8.64 -0.12 -3.64
C ALA A 53 -8.55 0.54 -2.25
N TYR A 54 -7.79 -0.10 -1.36
CA TYR A 54 -7.47 0.37 -0.02
C TYR A 54 -6.04 0.01 0.31
N VAL A 55 -5.35 0.88 1.05
CA VAL A 55 -4.03 0.61 1.61
C VAL A 55 -3.97 1.15 3.02
N ALA A 56 -3.47 0.34 3.94
CA ALA A 56 -3.09 0.78 5.27
C ALA A 56 -1.70 0.27 5.64
N LEU A 57 -0.94 1.08 6.36
CA LEU A 57 0.32 0.72 6.98
C LEU A 57 0.22 0.96 8.48
N MET A 58 0.51 -0.08 9.27
CA MET A 58 0.59 -0.02 10.72
C MET A 58 2.00 -0.37 11.15
N THR A 59 2.58 0.42 12.05
CA THR A 59 3.95 0.22 12.51
C THR A 59 4.14 0.59 13.97
N ASN A 60 5.06 -0.10 14.65
CA ASN A 60 5.48 0.28 16.00
C ASN A 60 6.71 1.21 16.01
N ALA A 61 7.12 1.72 14.84
CA ALA A 61 8.26 2.61 14.70
C ALA A 61 8.15 3.82 15.64
N SER A 62 9.26 4.18 16.28
CA SER A 62 9.36 5.39 17.10
C SER A 62 9.63 6.66 16.28
N ALA A 63 9.91 6.49 14.98
CA ALA A 63 10.13 7.54 14.01
C ALA A 63 9.33 7.26 12.73
N ILE A 64 9.52 8.10 11.70
CA ILE A 64 8.65 8.13 10.52
C ILE A 64 8.98 6.95 9.60
N SER A 65 7.97 6.13 9.32
CA SER A 65 7.96 5.20 8.18
C SER A 65 7.33 5.87 6.96
N TYR A 66 7.49 5.30 5.77
CA TYR A 66 7.05 5.94 4.54
C TYR A 66 6.28 4.99 3.64
N ILE A 67 5.32 5.53 2.90
CA ILE A 67 4.61 4.81 1.86
C ILE A 67 4.49 5.65 0.57
N LYS A 68 4.55 4.99 -0.58
CA LYS A 68 4.28 5.51 -1.92
C LYS A 68 3.11 4.75 -2.50
N LEU A 69 2.19 5.46 -3.15
CA LEU A 69 1.09 4.86 -3.95
C LEU A 69 1.54 4.56 -5.39
N ARG A 70 2.76 4.04 -5.51
CA ARG A 70 3.45 3.64 -6.75
C ARG A 70 4.69 2.82 -6.37
N ALA A 71 5.28 2.15 -7.33
CA ALA A 71 6.59 1.53 -7.17
C ALA A 71 7.68 2.56 -6.78
N ALA A 72 8.68 2.10 -6.04
CA ALA A 72 9.92 2.83 -5.88
C ALA A 72 10.78 2.72 -7.16
N ASP A 73 11.53 3.78 -7.46
CA ASP A 73 12.46 3.82 -8.59
C ASP A 73 13.77 3.09 -8.23
N ALA A 74 14.21 3.22 -6.97
CA ALA A 74 15.34 2.51 -6.39
C ALA A 74 15.19 2.31 -4.86
N ALA A 75 15.97 1.37 -4.31
CA ALA A 75 16.02 1.07 -2.88
C ALA A 75 16.34 2.30 -2.00
N GLY A 76 17.17 3.21 -2.52
CA GLY A 76 17.64 4.41 -1.83
C GLY A 76 16.87 5.69 -2.15
N ASP A 77 15.66 5.62 -2.73
CA ASP A 77 14.90 6.81 -3.09
C ASP A 77 14.70 7.78 -1.91
N GLY A 78 14.56 9.06 -2.26
CA GLY A 78 14.28 10.12 -1.29
C GLY A 78 12.99 9.89 -0.48
N LYS A 79 13.00 10.41 0.75
CA LYS A 79 11.93 10.28 1.77
C LYS A 79 11.34 11.65 2.16
N THR A 80 11.54 12.67 1.34
CA THR A 80 11.07 14.04 1.59
C THR A 80 9.74 14.30 0.87
N ASN A 81 9.01 15.36 1.27
CA ASN A 81 7.74 15.71 0.63
C ASN A 81 7.87 15.97 -0.88
N THR A 82 9.02 16.49 -1.35
CA THR A 82 9.27 16.71 -2.77
C THR A 82 9.46 15.41 -3.56
N ASP A 83 9.74 14.30 -2.88
CA ASP A 83 9.79 12.96 -3.47
C ASP A 83 8.38 12.34 -3.60
N GLY A 84 7.32 13.05 -3.17
CA GLY A 84 5.93 12.58 -3.27
C GLY A 84 5.68 11.31 -2.45
N VAL A 85 6.17 11.29 -1.21
CA VAL A 85 5.97 10.18 -0.25
C VAL A 85 5.00 10.59 0.85
N ILE A 86 4.35 9.61 1.47
CA ILE A 86 3.47 9.82 2.61
C ILE A 86 4.25 9.40 3.88
N PRO A 87 4.56 10.34 4.79
CA PRO A 87 5.14 10.01 6.08
C PRO A 87 4.07 9.41 7.01
N VAL A 88 4.42 8.33 7.71
CA VAL A 88 3.52 7.56 8.58
C VAL A 88 4.05 7.57 10.01
N PHE A 89 3.18 7.96 10.95
CA PHE A 89 3.45 7.97 12.39
C PHE A 89 2.52 7.00 13.11
N GLY A 90 3.00 5.78 13.38
CA GLY A 90 2.22 4.70 13.99
C GLY A 90 1.23 4.01 13.04
N GLY A 91 0.46 4.77 12.28
CA GLY A 91 -0.50 4.23 11.32
C GLY A 91 -0.96 5.23 10.28
N PHE A 92 -1.31 4.74 9.09
CA PHE A 92 -1.92 5.50 8.00
C PHE A 92 -2.80 4.57 7.18
N ASP A 93 -3.95 5.05 6.73
CA ASP A 93 -4.80 4.33 5.80
C ASP A 93 -5.54 5.26 4.82
N ILE A 94 -5.86 4.72 3.65
CA ILE A 94 -6.53 5.45 2.58
C ILE A 94 -7.31 4.50 1.66
N ASP A 95 -8.52 4.92 1.30
CA ASP A 95 -9.26 4.38 0.16
C ASP A 95 -8.63 4.92 -1.14
N THR A 96 -7.68 4.19 -1.72
CA THR A 96 -6.92 4.62 -2.89
C THR A 96 -7.80 4.83 -4.12
N GLN A 97 -8.99 4.22 -4.20
CA GLN A 97 -9.91 4.51 -5.30
C GLN A 97 -10.51 5.91 -5.27
N ALA A 98 -10.50 6.58 -4.11
CA ALA A 98 -11.07 7.90 -3.94
C ALA A 98 -10.15 9.00 -4.51
N ILE A 99 -8.88 8.70 -4.77
CA ILE A 99 -7.93 9.67 -5.35
C ILE A 99 -7.97 9.63 -6.89
N GLN A 100 -7.60 10.75 -7.52
CA GLN A 100 -7.80 10.97 -8.96
C GLN A 100 -7.19 9.89 -9.87
N VAL A 101 -6.05 9.31 -9.47
CA VAL A 101 -5.32 8.26 -10.21
C VAL A 101 -5.53 6.87 -9.60
N GLY A 102 -6.54 6.72 -8.73
CA GLY A 102 -6.76 5.53 -7.92
C GLY A 102 -6.97 4.25 -8.72
N ALA A 103 -7.56 4.36 -9.91
CA ALA A 103 -7.80 3.24 -10.81
C ALA A 103 -6.52 2.66 -11.45
N ASP A 104 -5.39 3.37 -11.33
CA ASP A 104 -4.11 2.99 -11.96
C ASP A 104 -3.07 2.47 -10.95
N ILE A 105 -3.40 2.45 -9.65
CA ILE A 105 -2.48 2.05 -8.60
C ILE A 105 -2.44 0.52 -8.53
N LYS A 106 -1.42 -0.06 -9.17
CA LYS A 106 -1.16 -1.51 -9.18
C LYS A 106 0.06 -1.93 -8.38
N SER A 107 0.77 -0.95 -7.82
CA SER A 107 1.87 -1.18 -6.92
C SER A 107 1.94 -0.08 -5.88
N ILE A 108 2.48 -0.44 -4.74
CA ILE A 108 2.83 0.49 -3.67
C ILE A 108 4.29 0.25 -3.29
N ALA A 109 4.90 1.19 -2.59
CA ALA A 109 6.19 0.94 -1.97
C ALA A 109 6.20 1.44 -0.54
N TYR A 110 6.91 0.75 0.34
CA TYR A 110 7.07 1.15 1.72
C TYR A 110 8.56 1.22 2.09
N ALA A 111 8.87 2.04 3.09
CA ALA A 111 10.17 2.03 3.75
C ALA A 111 9.98 2.14 5.25
N LYS A 112 10.66 1.28 6.01
CA LYS A 112 10.65 1.28 7.47
C LYS A 112 11.50 2.42 8.00
N SER A 113 11.17 2.91 9.19
CA SER A 113 12.03 3.87 9.88
C SER A 113 13.34 3.23 10.36
N ALA A 114 13.28 2.00 10.86
CA ALA A 114 14.42 1.21 11.31
C ALA A 114 14.23 -0.28 11.01
N THR A 115 15.34 -1.00 10.82
CA THR A 115 15.40 -2.45 10.57
C THR A 115 14.55 -3.29 11.54
N GLY A 116 14.53 -2.91 12.83
CA GLY A 116 13.83 -3.66 13.88
C GLY A 116 12.32 -3.44 13.95
N ASP A 117 11.79 -2.45 13.23
CA ASP A 117 10.38 -2.05 13.36
C ASP A 117 9.45 -3.16 12.85
N LYS A 118 8.36 -3.36 13.58
CA LYS A 118 7.25 -4.21 13.16
C LYS A 118 6.33 -3.37 12.30
N THR A 119 6.13 -3.81 11.06
CA THR A 119 5.35 -3.07 10.06
C THR A 119 4.49 -4.05 9.31
N VAL A 120 3.19 -3.80 9.32
CA VAL A 120 2.18 -4.60 8.62
C VAL A 120 1.44 -3.69 7.66
N ILE A 121 1.22 -4.20 6.45
CA ILE A 121 0.48 -3.50 5.41
C ILE A 121 -0.78 -4.28 5.12
N TYR A 122 -1.93 -3.62 5.14
CA TYR A 122 -3.20 -4.16 4.70
C TYR A 122 -3.54 -3.58 3.34
N ALA A 123 -4.03 -4.43 2.44
CA ALA A 123 -4.44 -4.00 1.11
C ALA A 123 -5.78 -4.60 0.76
N GLY A 124 -6.67 -3.74 0.26
CA GLY A 124 -7.92 -4.15 -0.36
C GLY A 124 -7.81 -4.08 -1.88
N PHE A 125 -8.37 -5.05 -2.58
CA PHE A 125 -8.34 -5.11 -4.05
C PHE A 125 -9.75 -5.28 -4.62
N ASN A 126 -9.98 -4.73 -5.80
CA ASN A 126 -11.16 -5.07 -6.59
C ASN A 126 -10.80 -6.18 -7.60
N LYS A 127 -11.64 -7.21 -7.66
CA LYS A 127 -11.55 -8.32 -8.61
C LYS A 127 -12.57 -8.15 -9.73
#